data_AF-A0A1H1MSZ9-F1
#
_entry.id   AF-A0A1H1MSZ9-F1
#
_cell.length_a   1.000
_cell.length_b   1.000
_cell.length_c   1.000
_cell.angle_alpha   90.00
_cell.angle_beta   90.00
_cell.angle_gamma   90.00
#
_symmetry.space_group_name_H-M   'P 1'
#
loop_
_entity.id
_entity.type
_entity.pdbx_description
1 polymer ?
#
loop_
_entity_poly.entity_id
_entity_poly.type
_entity_poly.pdbx_seq_one_letter_code
_entity_poly.pdbx_strand_id
1 'polypeptide(L)' 'MERGMERKLSALELQAADALRRARRLPVGPHRNDLRQLAMGLLWLHRHGMVELVKDRTAFEHSIDQPHHDVRAVLRR' A
#
# COMPACT_ATOMS: atom_id res chain seq x y z
N MET A 1 -26.95 -1.70 8.26
CA MET A 1 -26.67 -3.12 7.97
C MET A 1 -27.02 -3.35 6.51
N GLU A 2 -26.06 -3.29 5.57
CA GLU A 2 -26.33 -3.61 4.16
C GLU A 2 -25.19 -4.46 3.60
N ARG A 3 -25.23 -5.78 3.88
CA ARG A 3 -24.39 -6.80 3.26
C ARG A 3 -25.31 -7.87 2.70
N GLY A 4 -25.95 -7.59 1.56
CA GLY A 4 -26.95 -8.50 0.99
C GLY A 4 -27.17 -8.35 -0.51
N MET A 5 -26.32 -7.61 -1.21
CA MET A 5 -26.30 -7.64 -2.68
C MET A 5 -25.06 -8.44 -3.04
N GLU A 6 -25.20 -9.50 -3.85
CA GLU A 6 -24.08 -10.11 -4.56
C GLU A 6 -23.44 -9.05 -5.48
N ARG A 7 -22.71 -8.11 -4.89
CA ARG A 7 -21.82 -7.24 -5.62
C ARG A 7 -20.72 -8.16 -6.13
N LYS A 8 -20.77 -8.47 -7.43
CA LYS A 8 -19.63 -9.04 -8.13
C LYS A 8 -18.41 -8.22 -7.74
N LEU A 9 -17.50 -8.87 -7.02
CA LEU A 9 -16.27 -8.23 -6.58
C LEU A 9 -15.59 -7.65 -7.81
N SER A 10 -15.20 -6.37 -7.72
CA SER A 10 -14.37 -5.74 -8.73
C SER A 10 -13.08 -6.55 -8.90
N ALA A 11 -12.47 -6.48 -10.09
CA ALA A 11 -11.18 -7.11 -10.35
C ALA A 11 -10.13 -6.72 -9.29
N LEU A 12 -10.17 -5.47 -8.79
CA LEU A 12 -9.28 -5.00 -7.72
C LEU A 12 -9.59 -5.66 -6.37
N GLU A 13 -10.86 -5.86 -6.04
CA GLU A 13 -11.26 -6.52 -4.79
C GLU A 13 -10.87 -8.00 -4.80
N LEU A 14 -10.98 -8.66 -5.97
CA LEU A 14 -10.50 -10.03 -6.16
C LEU A 14 -8.99 -10.14 -5.98
N GLN A 15 -8.22 -9.21 -6.55
CA GLN A 15 -6.76 -9.16 -6.39
C GLN A 15 -6.36 -8.88 -4.93
N ALA A 16 -7.05 -7.96 -4.25
CA ALA A 16 -6.82 -7.68 -2.83
C ALA A 16 -7.12 -8.90 -1.95
N ALA A 17 -8.24 -9.60 -2.23
CA ALA A 17 -8.59 -10.82 -1.53
C ALA A 17 -7.55 -11.93 -1.74
N ASP A 18 -7.02 -12.09 -2.96
CA ASP A 18 -5.98 -13.07 -3.23
C ASP A 18 -4.65 -12.72 -2.54
N ALA A 19 -4.26 -11.45 -2.53
CA ALA A 19 -3.09 -10.98 -1.79
C ALA A 19 -3.22 -11.28 -0.28
N LEU A 20 -4.39 -11.05 0.32
CA LEU A 20 -4.64 -11.41 1.72
C LEU A 20 -4.61 -12.93 1.95
N ARG A 21 -5.15 -13.74 1.04
CA ARG A 21 -5.05 -15.20 1.14
C ARG A 21 -3.60 -15.68 1.07
N ARG A 22 -2.77 -15.07 0.21
CA ARG A 22 -1.32 -15.34 0.15
C ARG A 22 -0.63 -14.91 1.45
N ALA A 23 -0.92 -13.72 1.96
CA ALA A 23 -0.35 -13.21 3.21
C ALA A 23 -0.66 -14.12 4.42
N ARG A 24 -1.86 -14.73 4.46
CA ARG A 24 -2.25 -15.68 5.52
C ARG A 24 -1.47 -16.99 5.49
N ARG A 25 -0.94 -17.38 4.33
CA ARG A 25 -0.14 -18.60 4.17
C ARG A 25 1.34 -18.39 4.53
N LEU A 26 1.79 -17.14 4.65
CA LEU A 26 3.16 -16.83 4.99
C LEU A 26 3.37 -16.74 6.51
N PRO A 27 4.55 -17.14 7.00
CA PRO A 27 4.96 -16.85 8.37
C PRO A 27 5.06 -15.33 8.59
N VAL A 28 5.11 -14.92 9.86
CA VAL A 28 5.30 -13.51 10.21
C VAL A 28 6.66 -13.04 9.68
N GLY A 29 6.64 -12.03 8.79
CA GLY A 29 7.85 -11.50 8.16
C GLY A 29 7.54 -10.42 7.11
N PRO A 30 8.58 -9.85 6.47
CA PRO A 30 8.46 -8.75 5.52
C PRO A 30 7.48 -9.05 4.38
N HIS A 31 7.64 -10.19 3.71
CA HIS A 31 6.77 -10.63 2.61
C HIS A 31 5.27 -10.69 2.97
N ARG A 32 4.94 -11.06 4.22
CA ARG A 32 3.55 -11.04 4.70
C ARG A 32 3.05 -9.61 4.83
N ASN A 33 3.89 -8.69 5.31
CA ASN A 33 3.56 -7.29 5.46
C ASN A 33 3.36 -6.63 4.08
N ASP A 34 4.23 -6.93 3.12
CA ASP A 34 4.15 -6.40 1.76
C ASP A 34 2.83 -6.78 1.09
N LEU A 35 2.42 -8.05 1.22
CA LEU A 35 1.13 -8.51 0.70
C LEU A 35 -0.08 -7.86 1.41
N ARG A 36 0.03 -7.55 2.69
CA ARG A 36 -1.02 -6.82 3.42
C ARG A 36 -1.10 -5.37 2.96
N GLN A 37 0.04 -4.71 2.78
CA GLN A 37 0.11 -3.34 2.25
C GLN A 37 -0.42 -3.27 0.83
N LEU A 38 -0.05 -4.23 -0.03
CA LEU A 38 -0.60 -4.36 -1.38
C LEU A 38 -2.13 -4.47 -1.36
N ALA A 39 -2.68 -5.37 -0.53
CA ALA A 39 -4.12 -5.54 -0.43
C ALA A 39 -4.83 -4.27 0.09
N MET A 40 -4.25 -3.58 1.06
CA MET A 40 -4.78 -2.31 1.56
C MET A 40 -4.76 -1.22 0.47
N GLY A 41 -3.68 -1.12 -0.29
CA GLY A 41 -3.58 -0.19 -1.43
C GLY A 41 -4.63 -0.48 -2.51
N LEU A 42 -4.85 -1.75 -2.86
CA LEU A 42 -5.87 -2.15 -3.83
C LEU A 42 -7.30 -1.84 -3.36
N LEU A 43 -7.61 -2.04 -2.07
CA LEU A 43 -8.91 -1.70 -1.51
C LEU A 43 -9.15 -0.19 -1.43
N TRP A 44 -8.12 0.55 -1.02
CA TRP A 44 -8.16 2.01 -1.00
C TRP A 44 -8.38 2.55 -2.42
N LEU A 45 -7.65 2.00 -3.39
CA LEU A 45 -7.78 2.35 -4.79
C LEU A 45 -9.19 2.10 -5.34
N HIS A 46 -9.79 0.96 -5.01
CA HIS A 46 -11.16 0.67 -5.40
C HIS A 46 -12.16 1.68 -4.82
N ARG A 47 -11.93 2.15 -3.59
CA ARG A 47 -12.83 3.07 -2.87
C ARG A 47 -12.67 4.54 -3.28
N HIS A 48 -11.44 5.00 -3.52
CA HIS A 48 -11.12 6.41 -3.77
C HIS A 48 -10.83 6.71 -5.25
N GLY A 49 -10.65 5.68 -6.09
CA GLY A 49 -10.30 5.82 -7.50
C GLY A 49 -8.80 6.08 -7.74
N MET A 50 -8.35 5.86 -8.98
CA MET A 50 -6.92 5.95 -9.37
C MET A 50 -6.31 7.35 -9.24
N VAL A 51 -7.13 8.40 -9.25
CA VAL A 51 -6.66 9.79 -9.27
C VAL A 51 -6.00 10.20 -7.95
N GLU A 52 -6.48 9.69 -6.82
CA GLU A 52 -5.92 10.01 -5.51
C GLU A 52 -4.63 9.22 -5.23
N LEU A 53 -4.48 7.99 -5.75
CA LEU A 53 -3.28 7.16 -5.54
C LEU A 53 -2.04 7.80 -6.17
N VAL A 54 -2.20 8.43 -7.33
CA VAL A 54 -1.10 9.08 -8.05
C VAL A 54 -0.54 10.25 -7.25
N LYS A 55 -1.38 11.01 -6.55
CA LYS A 55 -0.97 12.16 -5.73
C LYS A 55 -0.14 11.72 -4.51
N ASP A 56 -0.56 10.66 -3.82
CA ASP A 56 0.15 10.16 -2.64
C ASP A 56 1.43 9.38 -3.01
N ARG A 57 1.44 8.64 -4.13
CA ARG A 57 2.63 7.93 -4.59
C ARG A 57 3.74 8.90 -5.01
N THR A 58 3.40 10.03 -5.64
CA THR A 58 4.40 11.08 -5.93
C THR A 58 5.03 11.66 -4.66
N ALA A 59 4.31 11.69 -3.54
CA ALA A 59 4.84 12.13 -2.25
C ALA A 59 5.72 11.07 -1.59
N PHE A 60 5.35 9.78 -1.69
CA PHE A 60 6.16 8.68 -1.17
C PHE A 60 7.44 8.47 -1.98
N GLU A 61 7.37 8.52 -3.32
CA GLU A 61 8.55 8.43 -4.19
C GLU A 61 9.51 9.62 -3.99
N HIS A 62 8.99 10.85 -3.78
CA HIS A 62 9.82 12.00 -3.37
C HIS A 62 10.51 11.80 -2.02
N SER A 63 9.88 11.08 -1.07
CA SER A 63 10.49 10.81 0.23
C SER A 63 11.60 9.74 0.19
N ILE A 64 11.59 8.88 -0.84
CA ILE A 64 12.60 7.84 -1.05
C ILE A 64 13.79 8.40 -1.86
N ASP A 65 13.54 9.42 -2.71
CA ASP A 65 14.55 10.05 -3.57
C ASP A 65 15.29 11.23 -2.91
N GLN A 66 15.01 11.54 -1.63
CA GLN A 66 15.80 12.51 -0.88
C GLN A 66 17.05 11.80 -0.31
N PRO A 67 18.26 11.96 -0.89
CA PRO A 67 19.46 11.53 -0.20
C PRO A 67 19.55 12.33 1.10
N HIS A 68 19.81 11.63 2.21
CA HIS A 68 20.23 12.22 3.48
C HIS A 68 21.49 13.08 3.25
N HIS A 69 21.32 14.31 2.78
CA HIS A 69 22.37 15.31 2.75
C HIS A 69 22.42 15.95 4.14
N ASP A 70 23.60 15.86 4.75
CA ASP A 70 24.04 16.55 5.96
C ASP A 70 23.62 16.05 7.33
N VAL A 71 24.26 14.95 7.75
CA VAL A 71 24.61 14.71 9.17
C VAL A 71 26.07 15.06 9.49
N ARG A 72 26.84 15.67 8.58
CA ARG A 72 28.26 16.02 8.80
C ARG A 72 28.51 17.48 9.18
N ALA A 73 27.49 18.34 9.22
CA ALA A 73 27.66 19.77 9.55
C ALA A 73 27.65 20.09 11.07
N VAL A 74 27.44 19.11 11.96
CA VAL A 74 27.31 19.36 13.43
C VAL A 74 28.63 19.22 14.21
N LEU A 75 29.76 18.97 13.53
CA LEU A 75 31.07 18.78 14.19
C LEU A 75 32.16 19.74 13.66
N ARG A 76 31.79 20.99 13.41
CA ARG A 76 32.77 22.08 13.28
C ARG A 76 32.15 23.44 13.61
N ARG A 77 32.04 23.76 14.89
CA ARG A 77 32.30 25.09 15.48
C ARG A 77 32.38 24.99 16.99
#